data_AF-A0A7J6T4E7-F1
#
_entry.id   AF-A0A7J6T4E7-F1
#
_cell.length_a   1.000
_cell.length_b   1.000
_cell.length_c   1.000
_cell.angle_alpha   90.00
_cell.angle_beta   90.00
_cell.angle_gamma   90.00
#
_symmetry.space_group_name_H-M   'P 1'
#
loop_
_entity.id
_entity.type
_entity.pdbx_description
1 polymer ?
#
loop_
_entity_poly.entity_id
_entity_poly.type
_entity_poly.pdbx_seq_one_letter_code
_entity_poly.pdbx_strand_id
1 'polypeptide(L)'
;MRAWKSCAAGARLSRLIAFNRRRCLLVLELVADSVGLDDWVQSDDVDQEMDTVGAVAVCTRLLSQMAEALELTSKFVVHRDVCSHNILVNVKTGDFTLIDFGLCAQRRTFNTRQGLAGDCRYWPVCEWLLFLRGHRYVENCPAMLHDYIHRLDHHALALTVIEVLSKLHRRIGRGSTLESRSSEDELWRSADFSTALFSVSEGSCGDSSSMVSARSSREGEVPEEVIGLDSPVRSDTGRESGSCVVEKVVVAFEKYWEEVTPFWKDLLGTFKEEGNWGALQRRLDAQRAPTRIHEALVRLKQSILEGMASSDAPPEVRSLLTALSGLLICASAPPTRQVS
;
A
#
# COMPACT_ATOMS: atom_id res chain seq x y z
N MET A 1 -19.13 -12.22 6.93
CA MET A 1 -17.87 -11.55 6.55
C MET A 1 -17.07 -12.27 5.45
N ARG A 2 -16.89 -13.60 5.44
CA ARG A 2 -16.17 -14.28 4.33
C ARG A 2 -16.79 -14.12 2.93
N ALA A 3 -18.11 -13.98 2.83
CA ALA A 3 -18.81 -13.75 1.56
C ALA A 3 -18.67 -12.32 1.00
N TRP A 4 -18.10 -11.37 1.78
CA TRP A 4 -18.00 -9.97 1.36
C TRP A 4 -16.71 -9.67 0.58
N LYS A 5 -15.60 -10.37 0.89
CA LYS A 5 -14.31 -10.23 0.20
C LYS A 5 -14.38 -10.57 -1.30
N SER A 6 -15.29 -11.46 -1.71
CA SER A 6 -15.46 -11.84 -3.12
C SER A 6 -16.36 -10.91 -3.93
N CYS A 7 -17.09 -9.98 -3.30
CA CYS A 7 -18.09 -9.14 -3.99
C CYS A 7 -17.71 -7.65 -4.08
N ALA A 8 -16.68 -7.21 -3.36
CA ALA A 8 -16.21 -5.81 -3.37
C ALA A 8 -14.95 -5.59 -4.23
N ALA A 9 -14.33 -6.67 -4.73
CA ALA A 9 -13.31 -6.57 -5.75
C ALA A 9 -13.94 -5.97 -7.02
N GLY A 10 -13.45 -4.82 -7.46
CA GLY A 10 -13.97 -4.17 -8.64
C GLY A 10 -15.19 -3.29 -8.38
N ALA A 11 -15.13 -2.25 -7.54
CA ALA A 11 -16.23 -1.28 -7.43
C ALA A 11 -15.81 0.20 -7.33
N ARG A 12 -16.37 1.07 -8.17
CA ARG A 12 -16.27 2.53 -8.22
C ARG A 12 -17.45 3.18 -7.50
N LEU A 13 -17.20 4.30 -6.82
CA LEU A 13 -18.27 5.12 -6.25
C LEU A 13 -18.80 6.11 -7.29
N SER A 14 -19.69 5.69 -8.19
CA SER A 14 -20.36 6.63 -9.11
C SER A 14 -21.63 7.25 -8.54
N ARG A 15 -22.30 6.54 -7.61
CA ARG A 15 -23.56 7.00 -7.01
C ARG A 15 -23.81 6.35 -5.65
N LEU A 16 -24.02 7.15 -4.61
CA LEU A 16 -24.52 6.65 -3.32
C LEU A 16 -26.01 6.30 -3.49
N ILE A 17 -26.34 5.02 -3.67
CA ILE A 17 -27.71 4.58 -4.01
C ILE A 17 -28.63 4.58 -2.78
N ALA A 18 -28.09 4.31 -1.58
CA ALA A 18 -28.83 4.43 -0.32
C ALA A 18 -27.87 4.55 0.86
N PHE A 19 -28.23 5.34 1.86
CA PHE A 19 -27.57 5.37 3.17
C PHE A 19 -28.65 5.19 4.24
N ASN A 20 -28.59 4.08 4.99
CA ASN A 20 -29.51 3.82 6.10
C ASN A 20 -28.75 3.96 7.42
N ARG A 21 -29.17 4.89 8.28
CA ARG A 21 -28.53 5.14 9.59
C ARG A 21 -28.53 3.94 10.54
N ARG A 22 -29.35 2.91 10.30
CA ARG A 22 -29.39 1.66 11.10
C ARG A 22 -28.64 0.50 10.44
N ARG A 23 -28.27 0.63 9.16
CA ARG A 23 -27.51 -0.37 8.39
C ARG A 23 -26.65 0.38 7.38
N CYS A 24 -25.37 0.53 7.67
CA CYS A 24 -24.40 1.14 6.75
C CYS A 24 -24.25 0.25 5.51
N LEU A 25 -25.12 0.43 4.52
CA LEU A 25 -25.04 -0.19 3.21
C LEU A 25 -24.37 0.81 2.28
N LEU A 26 -23.18 0.47 1.79
CA LEU A 26 -22.53 1.19 0.73
C LEU A 26 -22.81 0.44 -0.57
N VAL A 27 -23.50 1.09 -1.51
CA VAL A 27 -23.71 0.54 -2.86
C VAL A 27 -22.66 1.16 -3.75
N LEU A 28 -21.76 0.33 -4.26
CA LEU A 28 -20.71 0.70 -5.19
C LEU A 28 -21.10 0.20 -6.57
N GLU A 29 -20.79 0.96 -7.62
CA GLU A 29 -20.90 0.47 -8.99
C GLU A 29 -19.74 -0.48 -9.23
N LEU A 30 -20.00 -1.71 -9.63
CA LEU A 30 -18.90 -2.63 -9.93
C LEU A 30 -18.07 -2.08 -11.11
N VAL A 31 -16.76 -1.90 -10.92
CA VAL A 31 -15.79 -1.79 -12.00
C VAL A 31 -15.68 -3.18 -12.61
N ALA A 32 -16.37 -3.39 -13.72
CA ALA A 32 -16.25 -4.62 -14.49
C ALA A 32 -14.78 -4.93 -14.77
N ASP A 33 -14.44 -6.22 -14.76
CA ASP A 33 -13.11 -6.73 -15.07
C ASP A 33 -11.99 -6.21 -14.15
N SER A 34 -12.32 -5.77 -12.93
CA SER A 34 -11.34 -5.33 -11.96
C SER A 34 -11.13 -6.31 -10.81
N VAL A 35 -9.86 -6.45 -10.42
CA VAL A 35 -9.41 -7.26 -9.27
C VAL A 35 -8.58 -6.38 -8.33
N GLY A 36 -8.40 -6.82 -7.08
CA GLY A 36 -7.46 -6.16 -6.16
C GLY A 36 -6.05 -6.16 -6.74
N LEU A 37 -5.31 -5.07 -6.59
CA LEU A 37 -3.94 -4.96 -7.10
C LEU A 37 -3.03 -6.01 -6.46
N ASP A 38 -3.20 -6.30 -5.17
CA ASP A 38 -2.45 -7.36 -4.51
C ASP A 38 -2.77 -8.75 -5.09
N ASP A 39 -4.04 -9.05 -5.36
CA ASP A 39 -4.47 -10.30 -5.99
C ASP A 39 -3.93 -10.42 -7.42
N TRP A 40 -3.98 -9.32 -8.18
CA TRP A 40 -3.50 -9.29 -9.56
C TRP A 40 -2.00 -9.57 -9.63
N VAL A 41 -1.18 -8.86 -8.85
CA VAL A 41 0.28 -9.05 -8.85
C VAL A 41 0.66 -10.48 -8.46
N GLN A 42 -0.19 -11.16 -7.68
CA GLN A 42 -0.02 -12.56 -7.28
C GLN A 42 -0.59 -13.58 -8.28
N SER A 43 -1.47 -13.16 -9.20
CA SER A 43 -2.15 -14.05 -10.14
C SER A 43 -1.20 -14.64 -11.19
N ASP A 44 -1.39 -15.90 -11.56
CA ASP A 44 -0.58 -16.56 -12.60
C ASP A 44 -0.79 -15.93 -13.99
N ASP A 45 -1.87 -15.17 -14.17
CA ASP A 45 -2.28 -14.51 -15.41
C ASP A 45 -1.48 -13.23 -15.74
N VAL A 46 -0.70 -12.70 -14.80
CA VAL A 46 0.23 -11.59 -15.13
C VAL A 46 1.29 -12.14 -16.07
N ASP A 47 1.29 -11.62 -17.31
CA ASP A 47 2.09 -12.03 -18.46
C ASP A 47 3.39 -12.77 -18.10
N GLN A 48 3.48 -14.03 -18.54
CA GLN A 48 4.65 -14.90 -18.32
C GLN A 48 5.93 -14.34 -18.94
N GLU A 49 5.83 -13.33 -19.82
CA GLU A 49 6.97 -12.67 -20.48
C GLU A 49 7.31 -11.28 -19.92
N MET A 50 6.75 -10.89 -18.78
CA MET A 50 7.06 -9.60 -18.17
C MET A 50 8.56 -9.51 -17.86
N ASP A 51 9.20 -8.43 -18.32
CA ASP A 51 10.58 -8.10 -18.00
C ASP A 51 10.67 -6.83 -17.16
N THR A 52 11.91 -6.42 -16.84
CA THR A 52 12.13 -5.27 -15.95
C THR A 52 11.51 -4.00 -16.52
N VAL A 53 11.54 -3.82 -17.85
CA VAL A 53 10.92 -2.66 -18.51
C VAL A 53 9.41 -2.71 -18.38
N GLY A 54 8.79 -3.89 -18.59
CA GLY A 54 7.36 -4.11 -18.36
C GLY A 54 6.94 -3.81 -16.92
N ALA A 55 7.68 -4.31 -15.92
CA ALA A 55 7.40 -4.05 -14.52
C ALA A 55 7.49 -2.55 -14.17
N VAL A 56 8.50 -1.85 -14.70
CA VAL A 56 8.66 -0.39 -14.54
C VAL A 56 7.54 0.38 -15.22
N ALA A 57 7.09 -0.05 -16.39
CA ALA A 57 5.96 0.56 -17.10
C ALA A 57 4.65 0.45 -16.30
N VAL A 58 4.36 -0.74 -15.74
CA VAL A 58 3.21 -0.96 -14.85
C VAL A 58 3.28 -0.05 -13.63
N CYS A 59 4.43 0.00 -12.95
CA CYS A 59 4.62 0.84 -11.77
C CYS A 59 4.50 2.34 -12.08
N THR A 60 4.99 2.76 -13.25
CA THR A 60 4.89 4.15 -13.71
C THR A 60 3.42 4.52 -13.98
N ARG A 61 2.66 3.63 -14.63
CA ARG A 61 1.23 3.83 -14.88
C ARG A 61 0.44 3.90 -13.58
N LEU A 62 0.68 2.96 -12.65
CA LEU A 62 0.08 2.96 -11.31
C LEU A 62 0.34 4.28 -10.60
N LEU A 63 1.61 4.70 -10.55
CA LEU A 63 2.01 5.93 -9.89
C LEU A 63 1.33 7.15 -10.52
N SER A 64 1.32 7.25 -11.85
CA SER A 64 0.71 8.38 -12.57
C SER A 64 -0.78 8.50 -12.30
N GLN A 65 -1.54 7.41 -12.45
CA GLN A 65 -2.99 7.43 -12.28
C GLN A 65 -3.39 7.71 -10.82
N MET A 66 -2.67 7.12 -9.85
CA MET A 66 -2.94 7.35 -8.43
C MET A 66 -2.51 8.74 -7.98
N ALA A 67 -1.37 9.25 -8.46
CA ALA A 67 -0.93 10.62 -8.16
C ALA A 67 -1.94 11.65 -8.69
N GLU A 68 -2.46 11.47 -9.91
CA GLU A 68 -3.52 12.33 -10.46
C GLU A 68 -4.80 12.28 -9.60
N ALA A 69 -5.26 11.08 -9.24
CA ALA A 69 -6.43 10.92 -8.37
C ALA A 69 -6.24 11.56 -6.99
N LEU A 70 -5.07 11.38 -6.36
CA LEU A 70 -4.74 11.98 -5.07
C LEU A 70 -4.62 13.51 -5.19
N GLU A 71 -4.01 14.06 -6.24
CA GLU A 71 -3.92 15.51 -6.44
C GLU A 71 -5.33 16.14 -6.54
N LEU A 72 -6.23 15.53 -7.32
CA LEU A 72 -7.60 15.98 -7.47
C LEU A 72 -8.39 15.92 -6.15
N THR A 73 -8.25 14.82 -5.41
CA THR A 73 -9.01 14.58 -4.17
C THR A 73 -8.41 15.26 -2.94
N SER A 74 -7.11 15.57 -2.94
CA SER A 74 -6.37 16.15 -1.81
C SER A 74 -6.97 17.47 -1.33
N LYS A 75 -7.63 18.23 -2.21
CA LYS A 75 -8.33 19.48 -1.89
C LYS A 75 -9.51 19.29 -0.94
N PHE A 76 -10.08 18.09 -0.90
CA PHE A 76 -11.31 17.77 -0.18
C PHE A 76 -11.07 16.76 0.95
N VAL A 77 -10.24 15.75 0.69
CA VAL A 77 -10.02 14.62 1.60
C VAL A 77 -8.55 14.26 1.75
N VAL A 78 -8.26 13.52 2.81
CA VAL A 78 -7.03 12.75 3.02
C VAL A 78 -7.46 11.29 3.09
N HIS A 79 -6.91 10.40 2.27
CA HIS A 79 -7.35 9.02 2.16
C HIS A 79 -6.99 8.20 3.40
N ARG A 80 -5.74 8.35 3.86
CA ARG A 80 -5.14 7.73 5.05
C ARG A 80 -4.93 6.22 4.99
N ASP A 81 -5.39 5.56 3.94
CA ASP A 81 -5.21 4.11 3.76
C ASP A 81 -4.86 3.73 2.32
N VAL A 82 -3.93 4.47 1.70
CA VAL A 82 -3.45 4.16 0.34
C VAL A 82 -2.51 2.95 0.40
N CYS A 83 -2.93 1.83 -0.17
CA CYS A 83 -2.21 0.56 -0.13
C CYS A 83 -2.69 -0.36 -1.25
N SER A 84 -1.97 -1.46 -1.49
CA SER A 84 -2.26 -2.39 -2.60
C SER A 84 -3.63 -3.07 -2.51
N HIS A 85 -4.20 -3.26 -1.31
CA HIS A 85 -5.53 -3.86 -1.17
C HIS A 85 -6.68 -2.88 -1.41
N ASN A 86 -6.42 -1.58 -1.33
CA ASN A 86 -7.38 -0.51 -1.64
C ASN A 86 -7.21 0.04 -3.06
N ILE A 87 -6.44 -0.63 -3.91
CA ILE A 87 -6.29 -0.29 -5.32
C ILE A 87 -6.79 -1.46 -6.15
N LEU A 88 -7.65 -1.16 -7.11
CA LEU A 88 -8.12 -2.11 -8.10
C LEU A 88 -7.33 -1.92 -9.39
N VAL A 89 -7.15 -3.00 -10.15
CA VAL A 89 -6.66 -2.97 -11.52
C VAL A 89 -7.69 -3.60 -12.44
N ASN A 90 -8.04 -2.89 -13.52
CA ASN A 90 -8.84 -3.46 -14.59
C ASN A 90 -7.94 -4.33 -15.47
N VAL A 91 -8.20 -5.63 -15.54
CA VAL A 91 -7.31 -6.59 -16.24
C VAL A 91 -7.34 -6.42 -17.75
N LYS A 92 -8.39 -5.82 -18.31
CA LYS A 92 -8.51 -5.58 -19.76
C LYS A 92 -7.83 -4.29 -20.19
N THR A 93 -7.97 -3.22 -19.40
CA THR A 93 -7.43 -1.90 -19.76
C THR A 93 -6.08 -1.62 -19.12
N GLY A 94 -5.76 -2.27 -18.00
CA GLY A 94 -4.63 -1.96 -17.12
C GLY A 94 -4.82 -0.69 -16.28
N ASP A 95 -6.05 -0.17 -16.18
CA ASP A 95 -6.34 1.03 -15.37
C ASP A 95 -6.44 0.71 -13.88
N PHE A 96 -5.94 1.63 -13.07
CA PHE A 96 -5.97 1.56 -11.63
C PHE A 96 -7.08 2.43 -11.06
N THR A 97 -7.71 1.98 -9.97
CA THR A 97 -8.75 2.74 -9.26
C THR A 97 -8.54 2.62 -7.76
N LEU A 98 -8.43 3.75 -7.07
CA LEU A 98 -8.42 3.82 -5.61
C LEU A 98 -9.84 3.62 -5.05
N ILE A 99 -9.98 2.75 -4.06
CA ILE A 99 -11.23 2.43 -3.38
C ILE A 99 -11.10 2.59 -1.87
N ASP A 100 -12.21 2.36 -1.17
CA ASP A 100 -12.33 2.39 0.30
C ASP A 100 -11.95 3.73 0.97
N PHE A 101 -12.86 4.69 0.82
CA PHE A 101 -12.77 5.99 1.48
C PHE A 101 -13.28 5.94 2.94
N GLY A 102 -13.40 4.75 3.55
CA GLY A 102 -13.96 4.57 4.90
C GLY A 102 -13.13 5.23 6.00
N LEU A 103 -11.83 5.42 5.77
CA LEU A 103 -10.89 6.05 6.70
C LEU A 103 -10.56 7.50 6.33
N CYS A 104 -11.21 8.05 5.31
CA CYS A 104 -10.95 9.40 4.86
C CYS A 104 -11.27 10.45 5.90
N ALA A 105 -10.45 11.51 5.93
CA ALA A 105 -10.71 12.70 6.70
C ALA A 105 -10.93 13.91 5.80
N GLN A 106 -11.83 14.81 6.16
CA GLN A 106 -12.02 16.06 5.44
C GLN A 106 -10.77 16.94 5.57
N ARG A 107 -10.18 17.37 4.45
CA ARG A 107 -8.93 18.12 4.40
C ARG A 107 -8.97 19.41 5.24
N ARG A 108 -10.08 20.15 5.19
CA ARG A 108 -10.24 21.44 5.91
C ARG A 108 -10.13 21.32 7.42
N THR A 109 -10.52 20.18 7.97
CA THR A 109 -10.50 19.92 9.41
C THR A 109 -9.38 18.96 9.78
N PHE A 110 -8.55 18.55 8.80
CA PHE A 110 -7.57 17.50 9.02
C PHE A 110 -6.47 17.95 9.99
N ASN A 111 -6.28 17.23 11.09
CA ASN A 111 -5.24 17.53 12.08
C ASN A 111 -4.83 16.28 12.88
N THR A 112 -3.77 16.41 13.68
CA THR A 112 -3.18 15.32 14.48
C THR A 112 -4.13 14.74 15.54
N ARG A 113 -5.19 15.45 15.94
CA ARG A 113 -6.19 14.96 16.91
C ARG A 113 -7.14 13.93 16.32
N GLN A 114 -7.21 13.80 15.00
CA GLN A 114 -7.94 12.71 14.35
C GLN A 114 -7.21 11.36 14.45
N GLY A 115 -6.07 11.31 15.14
CA GLY A 115 -5.41 10.08 15.53
C GLY A 115 -4.84 9.30 14.35
N LEU A 116 -4.71 8.00 14.51
CA LEU A 116 -4.14 7.09 13.52
C LEU A 116 -5.24 6.42 12.69
N ALA A 117 -4.92 6.05 11.47
CA ALA A 117 -5.81 5.26 10.62
C ALA A 117 -4.98 4.56 9.55
N GLY A 118 -5.62 3.60 8.88
CA GLY A 118 -5.05 2.87 7.78
C GLY A 118 -3.97 1.90 8.20
N ASP A 119 -3.40 1.26 7.19
CA ASP A 119 -2.46 0.17 7.34
C ASP A 119 -1.09 0.64 7.85
N CYS A 120 -0.74 0.21 9.07
CA CYS A 120 0.50 0.59 9.74
C CYS A 120 1.78 0.14 9.02
N ARG A 121 1.68 -0.75 8.03
CA ARG A 121 2.79 -1.12 7.13
C ARG A 121 3.23 0.04 6.24
N TYR A 122 2.35 1.01 5.99
CA TYR A 122 2.59 2.17 5.11
C TYR A 122 2.70 3.49 5.88
N TRP A 123 2.71 3.44 7.23
CA TRP A 123 2.82 4.63 8.06
C TRP A 123 4.20 5.28 7.95
N PRO A 124 4.29 6.60 7.68
CA PRO A 124 5.53 7.33 7.84
C PRO A 124 5.92 7.46 9.32
N VAL A 125 7.15 7.90 9.56
CA VAL A 125 7.72 8.10 10.90
C VAL A 125 6.83 9.00 11.79
N CYS A 126 6.16 10.00 11.21
CA CYS A 126 5.30 10.90 11.98
C CYS A 126 4.06 10.19 12.55
N GLU A 127 3.50 9.17 11.88
CA GLU A 127 2.38 8.38 12.43
C GLU A 127 2.86 7.43 13.54
N TRP A 128 4.04 6.82 13.40
CA TRP A 128 4.65 6.06 14.49
C TRP A 128 4.93 6.93 15.73
N LEU A 129 5.34 8.18 15.54
CA LEU A 129 5.52 9.14 16.64
C LEU A 129 4.18 9.61 17.21
N LEU A 130 3.17 9.81 16.38
CA LEU A 130 1.81 10.09 16.83
C LEU A 130 1.29 8.96 17.73
N PHE A 131 1.54 7.70 17.35
CA PHE A 131 1.20 6.52 18.13
C PHE A 131 1.92 6.44 19.49
N LEU A 132 3.24 6.68 19.51
CA LEU A 132 4.04 6.51 20.73
C LEU A 132 4.06 7.72 21.66
N ARG A 133 3.86 8.94 21.11
CA ARG A 133 4.06 10.21 21.85
C ARG A 133 2.82 11.10 21.85
N GLY A 134 1.79 10.76 21.08
CA GLY A 134 0.54 11.53 21.00
C GLY A 134 0.64 12.80 20.15
N HIS A 135 -0.51 13.41 19.91
CA HIS A 135 -0.65 14.51 18.94
C HIS A 135 0.21 15.73 19.27
N ARG A 136 0.36 16.07 20.56
CA ARG A 136 1.14 17.24 21.00
C ARG A 136 2.61 17.17 20.59
N TYR A 137 3.19 15.96 20.58
CA TYR A 137 4.57 15.78 20.17
C TYR A 137 4.76 16.12 18.68
N VAL A 138 3.86 15.63 17.83
CA VAL A 138 3.88 15.90 16.38
C VAL A 138 3.57 17.38 16.09
N GLU A 139 2.59 17.97 16.79
CA GLU A 139 2.27 19.40 16.68
C GLU A 139 3.47 20.31 17.01
N ASN A 140 4.33 19.90 17.94
CA ASN A 140 5.53 20.63 18.33
C ASN A 140 6.74 20.40 17.39
N CYS A 141 6.60 19.58 16.35
CA CYS A 141 7.64 19.29 15.37
C CYS A 141 7.18 19.73 13.97
N PRO A 142 7.47 20.98 13.53
CA PRO A 142 6.88 21.55 12.31
C PRO A 142 7.03 20.70 11.04
N ALA A 143 8.19 20.07 10.86
CA ALA A 143 8.42 19.20 9.70
C ALA A 143 7.57 17.91 9.74
N MET A 144 7.43 17.29 10.91
CA MET A 144 6.58 16.11 11.08
C MET A 144 5.10 16.44 10.99
N LEU A 145 4.70 17.60 11.52
CA LEU A 145 3.35 18.11 11.36
C LEU A 145 3.05 18.33 9.88
N HIS A 146 3.96 18.97 9.13
CA HIS A 146 3.80 19.15 7.70
C HIS A 146 3.64 17.81 6.96
N ASP A 147 4.52 16.85 7.25
CA ASP A 147 4.47 15.51 6.66
C ASP A 147 3.15 14.79 6.99
N TYR A 148 2.71 14.85 8.25
CA TYR A 148 1.44 14.27 8.69
C TYR A 148 0.23 14.95 8.02
N ILE A 149 0.21 16.26 7.87
CA ILE A 149 -0.95 16.97 7.31
C ILE A 149 -1.02 16.84 5.80
N HIS A 150 0.11 16.80 5.09
CA HIS A 150 0.14 16.97 3.64
C HIS A 150 0.63 15.76 2.85
N ARG A 151 1.35 14.82 3.48
CA ARG A 151 2.14 13.83 2.74
C ARG A 151 1.85 12.37 3.05
N LEU A 152 0.91 12.05 3.96
CA LEU A 152 0.56 10.65 4.29
C LEU A 152 0.24 9.81 3.05
N ASP A 153 -0.75 10.23 2.26
CA ASP A 153 -1.21 9.49 1.07
C ASP A 153 -0.10 9.33 0.02
N HIS A 154 0.72 10.37 -0.17
CA HIS A 154 1.87 10.35 -1.09
C HIS A 154 2.95 9.36 -0.64
N HIS A 155 3.26 9.32 0.65
CA HIS A 155 4.23 8.38 1.20
C HIS A 155 3.74 6.93 1.06
N ALA A 156 2.49 6.69 1.42
CA ALA A 156 1.87 5.37 1.34
C ALA A 156 1.79 4.89 -0.13
N LEU A 157 1.49 5.79 -1.07
CA LEU A 157 1.56 5.49 -2.52
C LEU A 157 2.98 5.09 -2.95
N ALA A 158 4.02 5.80 -2.49
CA ALA A 158 5.39 5.46 -2.86
C ALA A 158 5.79 4.07 -2.37
N LEU A 159 5.48 3.73 -1.11
CA LEU A 159 5.71 2.38 -0.57
C LEU A 159 4.91 1.32 -1.33
N THR A 160 3.66 1.62 -1.70
CA THR A 160 2.81 0.71 -2.50
C THR A 160 3.42 0.43 -3.88
N VAL A 161 3.92 1.46 -4.57
CA VAL A 161 4.55 1.28 -5.89
C VAL A 161 5.85 0.48 -5.78
N ILE A 162 6.67 0.71 -4.75
CA ILE A 162 7.91 -0.07 -4.52
C ILE A 162 7.59 -1.53 -4.16
N GLU A 163 6.53 -1.76 -3.39
CA GLU A 163 6.03 -3.11 -3.08
C GLU A 163 5.62 -3.85 -4.36
N VAL A 164 4.84 -3.21 -5.23
CA VAL A 164 4.44 -3.77 -6.53
C VAL A 164 5.66 -4.05 -7.39
N LEU A 165 6.60 -3.11 -7.51
CA LEU A 165 7.84 -3.29 -8.26
C LEU A 165 8.63 -4.51 -7.75
N SER A 166 8.79 -4.64 -6.44
CA SER A 166 9.47 -5.77 -5.81
C SER A 166 8.78 -7.11 -6.10
N LYS A 167 7.45 -7.16 -6.04
CA LYS A 167 6.68 -8.38 -6.34
C LYS A 167 6.80 -8.76 -7.82
N LEU A 168 6.66 -7.80 -8.75
CA LEU A 168 6.81 -8.05 -10.19
C LEU A 168 8.25 -8.50 -10.50
N HIS A 169 9.26 -7.82 -9.97
CA HIS A 169 10.67 -8.15 -10.22
C HIS A 169 11.04 -9.58 -9.78
N ARG A 170 10.56 -10.04 -8.61
CA ARG A 170 10.78 -11.41 -8.15
C ARG A 170 10.22 -12.47 -9.11
N ARG A 171 9.14 -12.16 -9.84
CA ARG A 171 8.57 -13.10 -10.82
C ARG A 171 9.47 -13.24 -12.05
N ILE A 172 10.09 -12.15 -12.49
CA ILE A 172 11.03 -12.14 -13.62
C ILE A 172 12.19 -13.11 -13.34
N GLY A 173 12.74 -13.09 -12.13
CA GLY A 173 13.83 -14.00 -11.75
C GLY A 173 13.42 -15.48 -11.69
N ARG A 174 12.20 -15.78 -11.22
CA ARG A 174 11.68 -17.15 -11.04
C ARG A 174 11.35 -17.88 -12.34
N GLY A 175 11.10 -17.17 -13.45
CA GLY A 175 10.88 -17.79 -14.76
C GLY A 175 12.07 -18.62 -15.27
N SER A 176 13.25 -18.43 -14.68
CA SER A 176 14.49 -19.12 -15.09
C SER A 176 14.82 -20.40 -14.30
N THR A 177 14.24 -20.59 -13.11
CA THR A 177 14.57 -21.72 -12.21
C THR A 177 13.30 -22.23 -11.51
N LEU A 178 12.79 -23.36 -12.01
CA LEU A 178 11.56 -24.01 -11.57
C LEU A 178 11.77 -24.78 -10.25
N GLU A 179 12.13 -24.11 -9.15
CA GLU A 179 12.28 -24.77 -7.84
C GLU A 179 11.51 -24.08 -6.70
N SER A 180 10.71 -24.91 -6.01
CA SER A 180 10.05 -24.77 -4.69
C SER A 180 9.87 -23.37 -4.07
N ARG A 181 8.60 -22.93 -4.00
CA ARG A 181 8.13 -21.82 -3.13
C ARG A 181 8.57 -22.07 -1.67
N SER A 182 9.45 -21.23 -1.13
CA SER A 182 9.84 -21.26 0.28
C SER A 182 8.76 -20.66 1.20
N SER A 183 8.79 -21.06 2.48
CA SER A 183 7.89 -20.59 3.55
C SER A 183 7.90 -19.07 3.78
N GLU A 184 8.87 -18.34 3.25
CA GLU A 184 8.99 -16.88 3.42
C GLU A 184 7.97 -16.09 2.60
N ASP A 185 7.48 -16.64 1.49
CA ASP A 185 6.40 -16.02 0.69
C ASP A 185 5.06 -15.99 1.45
N GLU A 186 4.82 -16.89 2.40
CA GLU A 186 3.61 -16.86 3.25
C GLU A 186 3.62 -15.70 4.26
N LEU A 187 4.80 -15.20 4.63
CA LEU A 187 4.96 -14.11 5.59
C LEU A 187 4.44 -12.78 5.02
N TRP A 188 4.60 -12.57 3.70
CA TRP A 188 4.01 -11.45 2.97
C TRP A 188 2.50 -11.58 2.80
N ARG A 189 1.99 -12.82 2.72
CA ARG A 189 0.59 -13.13 2.36
C ARG A 189 -0.40 -13.03 3.52
N SER A 190 -0.02 -13.32 4.77
CA SER A 190 -1.00 -13.53 5.85
C SER A 190 -1.33 -12.30 6.72
N ALA A 191 -0.65 -11.18 6.53
CA ALA A 191 -0.85 -9.98 7.36
C ALA A 191 -2.01 -9.11 6.86
N ASP A 192 -3.22 -9.69 6.81
CA ASP A 192 -4.45 -8.99 6.45
C ASP A 192 -4.86 -8.02 7.58
N PHE A 193 -4.61 -6.72 7.39
CA PHE A 193 -4.82 -5.64 8.36
C PHE A 193 -6.27 -5.10 8.33
N SER A 194 -6.93 -5.10 7.17
CA SER A 194 -8.20 -4.38 6.92
C SER A 194 -9.39 -4.88 7.75
N THR A 195 -9.33 -6.08 8.33
CA THR A 195 -10.43 -6.62 9.15
C THR A 195 -10.35 -6.19 10.63
N ALA A 196 -9.18 -5.75 11.09
CA ALA A 196 -8.95 -5.55 12.51
C ALA A 196 -9.53 -4.21 13.01
N LEU A 197 -9.11 -3.09 12.43
CA LEU A 197 -9.38 -1.73 12.95
C LEU A 197 -10.86 -1.35 13.17
N PHE A 198 -11.81 -1.95 12.44
CA PHE A 198 -13.21 -1.55 12.49
C PHE A 198 -14.01 -2.09 13.69
N SER A 199 -13.37 -2.79 14.63
CA SER A 199 -14.05 -3.48 15.73
C SER A 199 -14.15 -2.68 17.05
N VAL A 200 -13.44 -1.54 17.19
CA VAL A 200 -13.29 -0.85 18.50
C VAL A 200 -14.13 0.43 18.60
N SER A 201 -15.34 0.41 18.05
CA SER A 201 -16.35 1.43 18.30
C SER A 201 -17.75 0.83 18.22
N GLU A 202 -18.17 0.15 19.29
CA GLU A 202 -19.50 0.26 19.90
C GLU A 202 -19.71 -0.87 20.91
N GLY A 203 -20.05 -0.51 22.15
CA GLY A 203 -20.47 -1.47 23.15
C GLY A 203 -21.92 -1.93 22.93
N SER A 204 -22.12 -3.25 23.04
CA SER A 204 -23.30 -3.97 23.54
C SER A 204 -24.65 -3.90 22.79
N CYS A 205 -25.06 -5.04 22.20
CA CYS A 205 -26.21 -5.89 22.60
C CYS A 205 -26.66 -6.77 21.42
N GLY A 206 -26.88 -8.07 21.69
CA GLY A 206 -27.18 -9.09 20.69
C GLY A 206 -28.56 -9.01 20.05
N ASP A 207 -28.77 -9.78 18.97
CA ASP A 207 -29.56 -11.01 19.03
C ASP A 207 -29.49 -11.80 17.71
N SER A 208 -29.82 -13.08 17.81
CA SER A 208 -29.68 -14.10 16.77
C SER A 208 -30.84 -14.06 15.76
N SER A 209 -30.58 -14.25 14.46
CA SER A 209 -31.52 -14.93 13.55
C SER A 209 -30.92 -15.39 12.23
N SER A 210 -31.21 -16.65 11.94
CA SER A 210 -30.99 -17.45 10.73
C SER A 210 -31.68 -16.85 9.50
N MET A 211 -31.03 -16.92 8.32
CA MET A 211 -31.75 -17.05 7.06
C MET A 211 -30.92 -17.64 5.91
N VAL A 212 -31.66 -18.17 4.93
CA VAL A 212 -31.39 -19.33 4.08
C VAL A 212 -30.67 -18.96 2.77
N SER A 213 -29.84 -19.89 2.31
CA SER A 213 -29.05 -19.84 1.07
C SER A 213 -29.91 -20.03 -0.19
N ALA A 214 -29.71 -19.17 -1.20
CA ALA A 214 -30.21 -19.38 -2.55
C ALA A 214 -29.03 -19.33 -3.53
N ARG A 215 -28.70 -20.49 -4.11
CA ARG A 215 -27.77 -20.64 -5.24
C ARG A 215 -28.53 -20.29 -6.53
N SER A 216 -27.98 -19.38 -7.32
CA SER A 216 -28.39 -19.17 -8.72
C SER A 216 -27.17 -19.44 -9.59
N SER A 217 -27.29 -20.50 -10.40
CA SER A 217 -26.32 -20.88 -11.42
C SER A 217 -26.51 -19.97 -12.63
N ARG A 218 -25.45 -19.28 -13.07
CA ARG A 218 -25.39 -18.77 -14.44
C ARG A 218 -24.07 -19.18 -15.08
N GLU A 219 -24.24 -20.05 -16.06
CA GLU A 219 -23.29 -20.40 -17.10
C GLU A 219 -23.13 -19.24 -18.08
N GLY A 220 -21.95 -19.17 -18.70
CA GLY A 220 -21.75 -18.51 -19.99
C GLY A 220 -21.00 -17.18 -19.92
N GLU A 221 -19.71 -17.21 -20.23
CA GLU A 221 -19.15 -16.75 -21.52
C GLU A 221 -17.62 -16.81 -21.45
N VAL A 222 -17.00 -17.34 -22.50
CA VAL A 222 -15.53 -17.45 -22.63
C VAL A 222 -15.01 -16.08 -23.06
N PRO A 223 -14.09 -15.42 -22.32
CA PRO A 223 -13.57 -14.12 -22.74
C PRO A 223 -12.62 -14.26 -23.93
N GLU A 224 -12.84 -13.41 -24.93
CA GLU A 224 -11.92 -13.14 -26.03
C GLU A 224 -10.56 -12.64 -25.52
N GLU A 225 -9.55 -12.93 -26.34
CA GLU A 225 -8.12 -12.62 -26.22
C GLU A 225 -7.82 -11.26 -25.57
N VAL A 226 -7.03 -11.29 -24.48
CA VAL A 226 -6.55 -10.11 -23.77
C VAL A 226 -5.68 -9.29 -24.70
N ILE A 227 -6.05 -8.02 -24.90
CA ILE A 227 -5.30 -7.05 -25.69
C ILE A 227 -3.94 -6.84 -25.01
N GLY A 228 -2.89 -7.36 -25.64
CA GLY A 228 -1.51 -7.14 -25.21
C GLY A 228 -1.21 -5.65 -25.15
N LEU A 229 -0.63 -5.21 -24.04
CA LEU A 229 -0.03 -3.88 -23.92
C LEU A 229 0.93 -3.69 -25.10
N ASP A 230 0.60 -2.79 -26.02
CA ASP A 230 1.38 -2.48 -27.22
C ASP A 230 2.86 -2.30 -26.85
N SER A 231 3.65 -3.34 -27.11
CA SER A 231 5.06 -3.36 -26.73
C SER A 231 5.85 -2.59 -27.79
N PRO A 232 6.58 -1.51 -27.42
CA PRO A 232 7.45 -0.83 -28.36
C PRO A 232 8.56 -1.76 -28.87
N VAL A 233 8.98 -1.55 -30.12
CA VAL A 233 10.05 -2.30 -30.80
C VAL A 233 11.32 -2.29 -29.92
N ARG A 234 11.78 -3.47 -29.51
CA ARG A 234 12.82 -3.67 -28.48
C ARG A 234 14.24 -3.74 -29.07
N SER A 235 15.21 -3.10 -28.41
CA SER A 235 16.65 -3.29 -28.65
C SER A 235 17.30 -4.03 -27.46
N ASP A 236 18.01 -5.12 -27.75
CA ASP A 236 18.51 -6.05 -26.72
C ASP A 236 19.59 -5.49 -25.79
N THR A 237 20.33 -4.45 -26.21
CA THR A 237 21.50 -3.95 -25.47
C THR A 237 21.18 -3.14 -24.21
N GLY A 238 19.92 -2.76 -23.99
CA GLY A 238 19.49 -2.00 -22.80
C GLY A 238 18.93 -2.84 -21.64
N ARG A 239 18.73 -4.14 -21.84
CA ARG A 239 17.91 -4.97 -20.93
C ARG A 239 18.62 -5.31 -19.61
N GLU A 240 19.93 -5.56 -19.67
CA GLU A 240 20.71 -6.01 -18.50
C GLU A 240 20.97 -4.87 -17.50
N SER A 241 21.28 -3.67 -17.99
CA SER A 241 21.64 -2.52 -17.16
C SER A 241 20.49 -2.02 -16.28
N GLY A 242 19.26 -1.97 -16.82
CA GLY A 242 18.07 -1.56 -16.04
C GLY A 242 17.72 -2.54 -14.92
N SER A 243 17.97 -3.84 -15.14
CA SER A 243 17.69 -4.89 -14.16
C SER A 243 18.52 -4.71 -12.89
N CYS A 244 19.81 -4.43 -13.01
CA CYS A 244 20.71 -4.23 -11.85
C CYS A 244 20.28 -3.04 -10.97
N VAL A 245 19.80 -1.95 -11.58
CA VAL A 245 19.34 -0.77 -10.83
C VAL A 245 18.05 -1.07 -10.07
N VAL A 246 17.08 -1.72 -10.71
CA VAL A 246 15.82 -2.12 -10.06
C VAL A 246 16.09 -3.12 -8.94
N GLU A 247 16.95 -4.11 -9.17
CA GLU A 247 17.33 -5.12 -8.18
C GLU A 247 17.87 -4.49 -6.90
N LYS A 248 18.75 -3.49 -7.00
CA LYS A 248 19.28 -2.77 -5.81
C LYS A 248 18.17 -2.13 -4.98
N VAL A 249 17.19 -1.50 -5.63
CA VAL A 249 16.05 -0.87 -4.94
C VAL A 249 15.15 -1.93 -4.31
N VAL A 250 14.91 -3.04 -5.00
CA VAL A 250 14.13 -4.18 -4.47
C VAL A 250 14.81 -4.78 -3.23
N VAL A 251 16.11 -5.06 -3.30
CA VAL A 251 16.89 -5.55 -2.15
C VAL A 251 16.86 -4.56 -0.98
N ALA A 252 16.94 -3.26 -1.25
CA ALA A 252 16.83 -2.24 -0.21
C ALA A 252 15.43 -2.20 0.42
N PHE A 253 14.38 -2.41 -0.38
CA PHE A 253 13.00 -2.48 0.10
C PHE A 253 12.75 -3.73 0.93
N GLU A 254 13.27 -4.89 0.54
CA GLU A 254 13.16 -6.12 1.32
C GLU A 254 13.82 -5.98 2.68
N LYS A 255 15.02 -5.38 2.74
CA LYS A 255 15.70 -5.06 4.01
C LYS A 255 14.88 -4.09 4.86
N TYR A 256 14.33 -3.04 4.25
CA TYR A 256 13.41 -2.13 4.95
C TYR A 256 12.24 -2.91 5.54
N TRP A 257 11.61 -3.77 4.76
CA TRP A 257 10.46 -4.56 5.17
C TRP A 257 10.79 -5.51 6.33
N GLU A 258 11.88 -6.27 6.22
CA GLU A 258 12.37 -7.17 7.26
C GLU A 258 12.58 -6.42 8.58
N GLU A 259 13.20 -5.25 8.53
CA GLU A 259 13.50 -4.44 9.71
C GLU A 259 12.25 -3.87 10.39
N VAL A 260 11.25 -3.43 9.62
CA VAL A 260 10.03 -2.83 10.18
C VAL A 260 8.95 -3.85 10.54
N THR A 261 9.06 -5.07 9.98
CA THR A 261 8.10 -6.17 10.18
C THR A 261 7.77 -6.47 11.64
N PRO A 262 8.75 -6.61 12.54
CA PRO A 262 8.46 -6.86 13.95
C PRO A 262 7.54 -5.81 14.59
N PHE A 263 7.67 -4.54 14.22
CA PHE A 263 6.92 -3.45 14.87
C PHE A 263 5.43 -3.48 14.50
N TRP A 264 5.11 -3.64 13.22
CA TRP A 264 3.71 -3.72 12.81
C TRP A 264 3.08 -5.06 13.19
N LYS A 265 3.85 -6.17 13.25
CA LYS A 265 3.36 -7.44 13.80
C LYS A 265 2.97 -7.32 15.27
N ASP A 266 3.81 -6.67 16.06
CA ASP A 266 3.53 -6.39 17.47
C ASP A 266 2.26 -5.55 17.65
N LEU A 267 2.09 -4.52 16.81
CA LEU A 267 0.90 -3.67 16.82
C LEU A 267 -0.35 -4.47 16.44
N LEU A 268 -0.27 -5.27 15.37
CA LEU A 268 -1.35 -6.15 14.92
C LEU A 268 -1.72 -7.22 15.95
N GLY A 269 -0.73 -7.87 16.55
CA GLY A 269 -0.94 -8.88 17.58
C GLY A 269 -1.64 -8.29 18.80
N THR A 270 -1.16 -7.13 19.27
CA THR A 270 -1.79 -6.41 20.38
C THR A 270 -3.24 -6.03 20.05
N PHE A 271 -3.51 -5.61 18.81
CA PHE A 271 -4.88 -5.31 18.38
C PHE A 271 -5.76 -6.57 18.38
N LYS A 272 -5.29 -7.68 17.78
CA LYS A 272 -6.05 -8.94 17.63
C LYS A 272 -6.36 -9.62 18.97
N GLU A 273 -5.46 -9.48 19.94
CA GLU A 273 -5.54 -10.14 21.24
C GLU A 273 -6.11 -9.23 22.35
N GLU A 274 -6.62 -8.04 22.00
CA GLU A 274 -7.05 -7.01 22.97
C GLU A 274 -5.96 -6.71 24.03
N GLY A 275 -4.71 -6.70 23.58
CA GLY A 275 -3.54 -6.59 24.42
C GLY A 275 -3.37 -5.22 25.09
N ASN A 276 -2.40 -5.14 26.02
CA ASN A 276 -2.11 -3.92 26.74
C ASN A 276 -1.34 -2.92 25.86
N TRP A 277 -2.05 -1.92 25.32
CA TRP A 277 -1.49 -0.84 24.49
C TRP A 277 -0.32 -0.09 25.15
N GLY A 278 -0.39 0.17 26.46
CA GLY A 278 0.68 0.83 27.19
C GLY A 278 1.95 -0.03 27.28
N ALA A 279 1.80 -1.36 27.39
CA ALA A 279 2.93 -2.28 27.35
C ALA A 279 3.56 -2.34 25.95
N LEU A 280 2.74 -2.39 24.90
CA LEU A 280 3.21 -2.29 23.52
C LEU A 280 3.99 -0.99 23.26
N GLN A 281 3.44 0.16 23.66
CA GLN A 281 4.10 1.47 23.49
C GLN A 281 5.46 1.50 24.20
N ARG A 282 5.55 1.02 25.45
CA ARG A 282 6.84 0.93 26.17
C ARG A 282 7.84 0.04 25.46
N ARG A 283 7.39 -1.10 24.93
CA ARG A 283 8.25 -2.04 24.20
C ARG A 283 8.78 -1.45 22.90
N LEU A 284 7.91 -0.84 22.08
CA LEU A 284 8.31 -0.17 20.84
C LEU A 284 9.21 1.04 21.10
N ASP A 285 8.96 1.79 22.19
CA ASP A 285 9.82 2.88 22.62
C ASP A 285 11.21 2.38 23.03
N ALA A 286 11.28 1.30 23.82
CA ALA A 286 12.54 0.66 24.22
C ALA A 286 13.33 0.13 23.01
N GLN A 287 12.64 -0.37 21.98
CA GLN A 287 13.25 -0.79 20.72
C GLN A 287 13.62 0.37 19.79
N ARG A 288 13.33 1.63 20.18
CA ARG A 288 13.52 2.84 19.36
C ARG A 288 12.85 2.72 17.99
N ALA A 289 11.65 2.14 17.93
CA ALA A 289 10.98 1.80 16.68
C ALA A 289 10.92 2.96 15.67
N PRO A 290 10.51 4.20 16.02
CA PRO A 290 10.49 5.31 15.06
C PRO A 290 11.87 5.65 14.48
N THR A 291 12.93 5.54 15.29
CA THR A 291 14.30 5.78 14.80
C THR A 291 14.74 4.70 13.84
N ARG A 292 14.48 3.43 14.15
CA ARG A 292 14.82 2.32 13.24
C ARG A 292 14.05 2.40 11.93
N ILE A 293 12.75 2.71 11.98
CA ILE A 293 11.93 2.94 10.79
C ILE A 293 12.47 4.09 9.95
N HIS A 294 12.83 5.21 10.59
CA HIS A 294 13.45 6.34 9.90
C HIS A 294 14.77 5.95 9.21
N GLU A 295 15.67 5.28 9.93
CA GLU A 295 16.95 4.84 9.38
C GLU A 295 16.78 3.87 8.20
N ALA A 296 15.81 2.95 8.29
CA ALA A 296 15.49 2.02 7.22
C ALA A 296 14.91 2.74 5.99
N LEU A 297 14.01 3.72 6.19
CA LEU A 297 13.50 4.57 5.11
C LEU A 297 14.61 5.41 4.45
N VAL A 298 15.54 5.95 5.23
CA VAL A 298 16.70 6.68 4.70
C VAL A 298 17.56 5.78 3.82
N ARG A 299 17.85 4.54 4.25
CA ARG A 299 18.58 3.56 3.43
C ARG A 299 17.85 3.21 2.13
N LEU A 300 16.54 3.00 2.19
CA LEU A 300 15.72 2.75 1.00
C LEU A 300 15.80 3.95 0.04
N LYS A 301 15.61 5.18 0.55
CA LYS A 301 15.71 6.39 -0.26
C LYS A 301 17.10 6.59 -0.86
N GLN A 302 18.15 6.29 -0.10
CA GLN A 302 19.53 6.35 -0.59
C GLN A 302 19.76 5.39 -1.76
N SER A 303 19.24 4.16 -1.69
CA SER A 303 19.31 3.20 -2.78
C SER A 303 18.58 3.70 -4.05
N ILE A 304 17.42 4.36 -3.89
CA ILE A 304 16.70 5.00 -5.00
C ILE A 304 17.56 6.10 -5.64
N LEU A 305 18.18 6.97 -4.83
CA LEU A 305 19.04 8.06 -5.32
C LEU A 305 20.29 7.53 -6.05
N GLU A 306 20.91 6.48 -5.53
CA GLU A 306 22.04 5.80 -6.19
C GLU A 306 21.62 5.18 -7.52
N GLY A 307 20.42 4.58 -7.57
CA GLY A 307 19.84 4.07 -8.80
C GLY A 307 19.60 5.17 -9.84
N MET A 308 19.15 6.35 -9.42
CA MET A 308 18.98 7.52 -10.31
C MET A 308 20.31 8.04 -10.86
N ALA A 309 21.36 8.03 -10.03
CA ALA A 309 22.69 8.52 -10.37
C ALA A 309 23.50 7.54 -11.25
N SER A 310 23.06 6.29 -11.38
CA SER A 310 23.68 5.33 -12.29
C SER A 310 23.59 5.82 -13.74
N SER A 311 24.72 5.84 -14.43
CA SER A 311 24.82 6.11 -15.88
C SER A 311 24.03 5.12 -16.70
N ASP A 312 23.87 3.91 -16.18
CA ASP A 312 23.34 2.75 -16.90
C ASP A 312 21.83 2.59 -16.71
N ALA A 313 21.21 3.43 -15.87
CA ALA A 313 19.77 3.44 -15.65
C ALA A 313 19.02 3.94 -16.90
N PRO A 314 18.08 3.15 -17.46
CA PRO A 314 17.21 3.61 -18.52
C PRO A 314 16.38 4.85 -18.12
N PRO A 315 16.02 5.73 -19.06
CA PRO A 315 15.24 6.94 -18.77
C PRO A 315 13.94 6.69 -18.00
N GLU A 316 13.24 5.59 -18.31
CA GLU A 316 11.98 5.18 -17.69
C GLU A 316 12.20 4.82 -16.22
N VAL A 317 13.25 4.04 -15.93
CA VAL A 317 13.65 3.70 -14.56
C VAL A 317 14.01 4.96 -13.78
N ARG A 318 14.83 5.84 -14.36
CA ARG A 318 15.23 7.10 -13.71
C ARG A 318 14.03 7.99 -13.39
N SER A 319 13.06 8.05 -14.31
CA SER A 319 11.82 8.83 -14.13
C SER A 319 10.99 8.28 -12.97
N LEU A 320 10.77 6.96 -12.92
CA LEU A 320 10.07 6.31 -11.81
C LEU A 320 10.78 6.55 -10.47
N LEU A 321 12.09 6.31 -10.41
CA LEU A 321 12.88 6.49 -9.18
C LEU A 321 12.89 7.95 -8.69
N THR A 322 12.92 8.92 -9.61
CA THR A 322 12.82 10.35 -9.28
C THR A 322 11.49 10.65 -8.59
N ALA A 323 10.39 10.16 -9.14
CA ALA A 323 9.06 10.35 -8.56
C ALA A 323 8.94 9.70 -7.18
N LEU A 324 9.40 8.45 -7.03
CA LEU A 324 9.40 7.73 -5.75
C LEU A 324 10.21 8.46 -4.67
N SER A 325 11.39 8.99 -5.01
CA SER A 325 12.24 9.75 -4.08
C SER A 325 11.56 11.04 -3.59
N GLY A 326 10.77 11.71 -4.45
CA GLY A 326 10.00 12.89 -4.08
C GLY A 326 8.85 12.59 -3.12
N LEU A 327 8.23 11.42 -3.26
CA LEU A 327 7.06 11.03 -2.47
C LEU A 327 7.42 10.42 -1.11
N LEU A 328 8.55 9.72 -1.00
CA LEU A 328 9.00 9.15 0.27
C LEU A 328 9.39 10.24 1.29
N ILE A 329 8.70 10.23 2.43
CA ILE A 329 8.99 11.03 3.61
C ILE A 329 10.19 10.42 4.35
N CYS A 330 11.33 11.13 4.31
CA CYS A 330 12.53 10.79 5.09
C CYS A 330 13.18 12.02 5.74
N ALA A 331 12.53 13.18 5.69
CA ALA A 331 13.20 14.48 5.85
C ALA A 331 13.49 14.88 7.30
N SER A 332 12.91 14.21 8.29
CA SER A 332 13.13 14.56 9.71
C SER A 332 13.50 13.33 10.50
N ALA A 333 14.76 13.29 10.95
CA ALA A 333 15.15 12.39 12.01
C ALA A 333 14.25 12.65 13.23
N PRO A 334 13.79 11.61 13.94
CA PRO A 334 13.11 11.81 15.21
C PRO A 334 13.98 12.68 16.12
N PRO A 335 13.45 13.76 16.71
CA PRO A 335 14.18 14.51 17.72
C PRO A 335 14.71 13.54 18.76
N THR A 336 16.02 13.50 18.94
CA THR A 336 16.61 12.81 20.09
C THR A 336 15.99 13.43 21.34
N ARG A 337 15.49 12.59 22.26
CA ARG A 337 14.88 13.04 23.52
C ARG A 337 15.73 14.17 24.10
N GLN A 338 15.19 15.39 24.14
CA GLN A 338 15.65 16.34 25.13
C GLN A 338 15.19 15.76 26.46
N VAL A 339 16.13 15.19 27.21
CA VAL A 339 15.89 14.76 28.58
C VAL A 339 15.55 16.03 29.36
N SER A 340 14.27 16.23 29.66
CA SER A 340 13.77 17.29 30.52
C SER A 340 13.58 16.79 31.94
#